data_AF-A0A1C0BXD3-F1
#
_entry.id   AF-A0A1C0BXD3-F1
#
_cell.length_a   1.000
_cell.length_b   1.000
_cell.length_c   1.000
_cell.angle_alpha   90.00
_cell.angle_beta   90.00
_cell.angle_gamma   90.00
#
_symmetry.space_group_name_H-M   'P 1'
#
loop_
_entity.id
_entity.type
_entity.pdbx_description
1 polymer ?
#
loop_
_entity_poly.entity_id
_entity_poly.type
_entity_poly.pdbx_seq_one_letter_code
_entity_poly.pdbx_strand_id
1 'polypeptide(L)'
;MNKKEKEALKNEIGYKNVMTKRIGGWARKAFVVCLIMCAVAYWGFSGLEDSFLSVPDVVRDVAKWIALVVAIVSGIFAIMSFLSFRNSKKHVLALIETLHKN
;
A
#
# COMPACT_ATOMS: atom_id res chain seq x y z
N MET A 1 15.90 -15.95 29.95
CA MET A 1 15.70 -16.55 28.62
C MET A 1 16.75 -17.63 28.38
N ASN A 2 16.31 -18.81 27.97
CA ASN A 2 17.18 -19.89 27.52
C ASN A 2 17.74 -19.58 26.11
N LYS A 3 18.90 -20.17 25.73
CA LYS A 3 19.53 -19.94 24.41
C LYS A 3 18.56 -20.19 23.25
N LYS A 4 17.75 -21.24 23.34
CA LYS A 4 16.72 -21.60 22.35
C LYS A 4 15.64 -20.53 22.20
N GLU A 5 15.24 -19.89 23.29
CA GLU A 5 14.24 -18.81 23.26
C GLU A 5 14.81 -17.53 22.62
N LYS A 6 16.10 -17.22 22.85
CA LYS A 6 16.79 -16.10 22.17
C LYS A 6 16.88 -16.33 20.66
N GLU A 7 17.16 -17.55 20.23
CA GLU A 7 17.24 -17.90 18.80
C GLU A 7 15.86 -17.88 18.12
N ALA A 8 14.82 -18.39 18.78
CA ALA A 8 13.45 -18.32 18.28
C ALA A 8 12.99 -16.86 18.10
N LEU A 9 13.26 -15.99 19.08
CA LEU A 9 12.95 -14.57 19.00
C LEU A 9 13.71 -13.86 17.86
N LYS A 10 14.99 -14.18 17.66
CA LYS A 10 15.79 -13.63 16.54
C LYS A 10 15.21 -14.03 15.18
N ASN A 11 14.80 -15.29 15.03
CA ASN A 11 14.16 -15.77 13.79
C ASN A 11 12.80 -15.08 13.55
N GLU A 12 11.99 -14.90 14.59
CA GLU A 12 10.71 -14.20 14.49
C GLU A 12 10.90 -12.72 14.08
N ILE A 13 11.87 -12.03 14.68
CA ILE A 13 12.24 -10.65 14.32
C ILE A 13 12.69 -10.58 12.85
N GLY A 14 13.53 -11.52 12.41
CA GLY A 14 13.99 -11.61 11.03
C GLY A 14 12.84 -11.75 10.04
N TYR A 15 11.94 -12.71 10.29
CA TYR A 15 10.75 -12.94 9.48
C TYR A 15 9.83 -11.72 9.43
N LYS A 16 9.51 -11.13 10.60
CA LYS A 16 8.65 -9.94 10.69
C LYS A 16 9.27 -8.72 10.00
N ASN A 17 10.59 -8.56 10.02
CA ASN A 17 11.27 -7.47 9.33
C ASN A 17 11.18 -7.60 7.80
N VAL A 18 11.36 -8.82 7.26
CA VAL A 18 11.16 -9.11 5.83
C VAL A 18 9.71 -8.82 5.42
N MET A 19 8.75 -9.29 6.21
CA MET A 19 7.33 -9.05 5.96
C MET A 19 6.98 -7.55 6.00
N THR A 20 7.54 -6.81 6.97
CA THR A 20 7.38 -5.35 7.10
C THR A 20 7.92 -4.62 5.87
N LYS A 21 9.13 -4.98 5.38
CA LYS A 21 9.67 -4.40 4.14
C LYS A 21 8.77 -4.69 2.94
N ARG A 22 8.21 -5.90 2.86
CA ARG A 22 7.27 -6.29 1.80
C ARG A 22 6.02 -5.42 1.85
N ILE A 23 5.36 -5.28 3.01
CA ILE A 23 4.18 -4.42 3.20
C ILE A 23 4.46 -2.98 2.77
N GLY A 24 5.62 -2.42 3.14
CA GLY A 24 6.03 -1.08 2.72
C GLY A 24 6.25 -0.93 1.21
N GLY A 25 6.63 -2.00 0.51
CA GLY A 25 6.70 -2.03 -0.95
C GLY A 25 5.33 -2.10 -1.61
N TRP A 26 4.43 -2.92 -1.08
CA TRP A 26 3.04 -3.03 -1.54
C TRP A 26 2.25 -1.73 -1.32
N ALA A 27 2.44 -1.08 -0.17
CA ALA A 27 1.84 0.22 0.12
C ALA A 27 2.23 1.28 -0.93
N ARG A 28 3.51 1.34 -1.31
CA ARG A 28 4.00 2.25 -2.36
C ARG A 28 3.39 1.95 -3.72
N LYS A 29 3.31 0.68 -4.12
CA LYS A 29 2.69 0.28 -5.39
C LYS A 29 1.20 0.62 -5.43
N ALA A 30 0.46 0.31 -4.36
CA ALA A 30 -0.95 0.64 -4.22
C ALA A 30 -1.20 2.15 -4.29
N PHE A 31 -0.32 2.95 -3.67
CA PHE A 31 -0.39 4.41 -3.73
C PHE A 31 -0.18 4.93 -5.16
N VAL A 32 0.81 4.41 -5.89
CA VAL A 32 1.04 4.79 -7.29
C VAL A 32 -0.15 4.44 -8.17
N VAL A 33 -0.73 3.24 -8.00
CA VAL A 33 -1.94 2.83 -8.73
C VAL A 33 -3.11 3.77 -8.42
N CYS A 34 -3.29 4.13 -7.15
CA CYS A 34 -4.31 5.10 -6.74
C CYS A 34 -4.12 6.45 -7.45
N LEU A 35 -2.90 6.97 -7.54
CA LEU A 35 -2.61 8.23 -8.22
C LEU A 35 -2.94 8.18 -9.72
N ILE A 36 -2.58 7.07 -10.38
CA ILE A 36 -2.90 6.87 -11.81
C ILE A 36 -4.41 6.83 -12.00
N MET A 37 -5.14 6.12 -11.15
CA MET A 37 -6.61 6.03 -11.24
C MET A 37 -7.28 7.37 -10.95
N CYS A 38 -6.75 8.17 -10.02
CA CYS A 38 -7.21 9.54 -9.81
C CYS A 38 -6.97 10.42 -11.03
N ALA A 39 -5.83 10.30 -11.71
CA ALA A 39 -5.53 11.05 -12.94
C ALA A 39 -6.49 10.66 -14.07
N VAL A 40 -6.79 9.37 -14.23
CA VAL A 40 -7.76 8.88 -15.21
C VAL A 40 -9.18 9.35 -14.87
N ALA A 41 -9.57 9.34 -13.59
CA ALA A 41 -10.85 9.87 -13.17
C ALA A 41 -10.94 11.39 -13.44
N TYR A 42 -9.90 12.15 -13.12
CA TYR A 42 -9.85 13.59 -13.42
C TYR A 42 -9.94 13.86 -14.92
N TRP A 43 -9.21 13.11 -15.76
CA TRP A 43 -9.35 13.19 -17.21
C TRP A 43 -10.77 12.84 -17.67
N GLY A 44 -11.38 11.81 -17.11
CA GLY A 44 -12.75 11.40 -17.43
C GLY A 44 -13.81 12.46 -17.06
N PHE A 45 -13.66 13.13 -15.92
CA PHE A 45 -14.61 14.17 -15.46
C PHE A 45 -14.35 15.57 -16.04
N SER A 46 -13.10 15.90 -16.38
CA SER A 46 -12.74 17.23 -16.88
C SER A 46 -13.18 17.51 -18.32
N GLY A 47 -13.56 16.48 -19.09
CA GLY A 47 -13.98 16.67 -20.47
C GLY A 47 -12.86 17.07 -21.44
N LEU A 48 -11.59 17.12 -20.98
CA LEU A 48 -10.40 17.33 -21.80
C LEU A 48 -10.35 16.39 -23.02
N GLU A 49 -10.72 16.89 -24.19
CA GLU A 49 -10.52 16.19 -25.45
C GLU A 49 -9.07 16.38 -25.89
N ASP A 50 -8.24 15.38 -25.63
CA ASP A 50 -6.88 15.33 -26.16
C ASP A 50 -6.83 14.44 -27.40
N SER A 51 -6.11 14.87 -28.44
CA SER A 51 -5.89 14.08 -29.67
C SER A 51 -5.24 12.71 -29.41
N PHE A 52 -4.63 12.52 -28.24
CA PHE A 52 -3.99 11.28 -27.80
C PHE A 52 -4.98 10.17 -27.39
N LEU A 53 -6.17 10.55 -26.91
CA LEU A 53 -7.21 9.66 -26.43
C LEU A 53 -8.55 10.07 -27.05
N SER A 54 -8.65 9.95 -28.38
CA SER A 54 -9.92 10.06 -29.10
C SER A 54 -10.74 8.78 -28.85
N VAL A 55 -11.50 8.80 -27.75
CA VAL A 55 -12.33 7.67 -27.30
C VAL A 55 -13.79 8.13 -27.30
N PRO A 56 -14.76 7.31 -27.74
CA PRO A 56 -16.17 7.70 -27.74
C PRO A 56 -16.66 8.15 -26.36
N ASP A 57 -17.55 9.15 -26.33
CA ASP A 57 -18.09 9.74 -25.09
C ASP A 57 -18.65 8.70 -24.13
N VAL A 58 -19.33 7.68 -24.65
CA VAL A 58 -19.90 6.58 -23.85
C VAL A 58 -18.80 5.82 -23.10
N VAL A 59 -17.66 5.56 -23.76
CA VAL A 59 -16.54 4.84 -23.14
C VAL A 59 -15.87 5.71 -22.08
N ARG A 60 -15.75 7.02 -22.32
CA ARG A 60 -15.23 7.99 -21.37
C ARG A 60 -16.12 8.09 -20.12
N ASP A 61 -17.43 8.08 -20.32
CA ASP A 61 -18.44 8.15 -19.26
C ASP A 61 -18.42 6.90 -18.37
N VAL A 62 -18.21 5.71 -18.94
CA VAL A 62 -18.04 4.48 -18.16
C VAL A 62 -16.68 4.46 -17.46
N ALA A 63 -15.61 4.85 -18.15
CA ALA A 63 -14.24 4.83 -17.63
C ALA A 63 -14.05 5.72 -16.40
N LYS A 64 -14.66 6.91 -16.36
CA LYS A 64 -14.55 7.81 -15.19
C LYS A 64 -15.13 7.18 -13.93
N TRP A 65 -16.26 6.48 -14.03
CA TRP A 65 -16.91 5.83 -12.88
C TRP A 65 -16.12 4.63 -12.39
N ILE A 66 -15.61 3.80 -13.32
CA ILE A 66 -14.74 2.67 -12.98
C ILE A 66 -13.46 3.18 -12.31
N ALA A 67 -12.80 4.19 -12.88
CA ALA A 67 -11.59 4.78 -12.34
C ALA A 67 -11.83 5.36 -10.94
N LEU A 68 -12.99 5.99 -10.70
CA LEU A 68 -13.35 6.54 -9.40
C LEU A 68 -13.54 5.43 -8.34
N VAL A 69 -14.27 4.35 -8.66
CA VAL A 69 -14.45 3.22 -7.74
C VAL A 69 -13.10 2.56 -7.40
N VAL A 70 -12.26 2.33 -8.42
CA VAL A 70 -10.94 1.73 -8.23
C VAL A 70 -10.01 2.66 -7.44
N ALA A 71 -10.07 3.98 -7.68
CA ALA A 71 -9.32 4.97 -6.91
C ALA A 71 -9.71 4.96 -5.42
N ILE A 72 -11.00 4.87 -5.10
CA ILE A 72 -11.47 4.79 -3.70
C ILE A 72 -10.94 3.51 -3.03
N VAL A 73 -11.12 2.35 -3.67
CA VAL A 73 -10.69 1.05 -3.11
C VAL A 73 -9.17 1.02 -2.93
N SER A 74 -8.42 1.47 -3.93
CA SER A 74 -6.95 1.52 -3.86
C SER A 74 -6.44 2.53 -2.83
N GLY A 75 -7.12 3.66 -2.65
CA GLY A 75 -6.84 4.64 -1.61
C GLY A 75 -7.01 4.07 -0.20
N ILE A 76 -8.13 3.40 0.07
CA ILE A 76 -8.38 2.71 1.34
C ILE A 76 -7.29 1.66 1.60
N PHE A 77 -6.97 0.85 0.58
CA PHE A 77 -5.93 -0.17 0.70
C PHE A 77 -4.54 0.43 0.95
N ALA A 78 -4.21 1.55 0.31
CA ALA A 78 -2.96 2.26 0.54
C ALA A 78 -2.85 2.78 1.98
N ILE A 79 -3.93 3.36 2.53
CA ILE A 79 -3.98 3.84 3.92
C ILE A 79 -3.82 2.67 4.90
N MET A 80 -4.58 1.59 4.72
CA MET A 80 -4.47 0.40 5.58
C MET A 80 -3.06 -0.20 5.54
N SER A 81 -2.47 -0.29 4.35
CA SER A 81 -1.10 -0.80 4.17
C SER A 81 -0.06 0.10 4.84
N PHE A 82 -0.25 1.42 4.79
CA PHE A 82 0.63 2.38 5.45
C PHE A 82 0.53 2.31 6.98
N LEU A 83 -0.68 2.23 7.52
CA LEU A 83 -0.91 2.04 8.96
C LEU A 83 -0.31 0.72 9.44
N SER A 84 -0.52 -0.35 8.68
CA SER A 84 0.06 -1.68 8.95
C SER A 84 1.57 -1.63 8.97
N PHE A 85 2.21 -0.94 8.01
CA PHE A 85 3.65 -0.76 7.98
C PHE A 85 4.19 -0.04 9.24
N ARG A 86 3.52 1.03 9.67
CA ARG A 86 3.90 1.75 10.91
C ARG A 86 3.74 0.86 12.14
N ASN A 87 2.64 0.11 12.22
CA ASN A 87 2.38 -0.79 13.35
C ASN A 87 3.38 -1.97 13.38
N SER A 88 3.69 -2.57 12.23
CA SER A 88 4.69 -3.63 12.15
C SER A 88 6.09 -3.16 12.57
N LYS A 89 6.50 -1.95 12.20
CA LYS A 89 7.77 -1.36 12.68
C LYS A 89 7.81 -1.22 14.20
N LYS A 90 6.74 -0.68 14.81
CA LYS A 90 6.64 -0.54 16.27
C LYS A 90 6.72 -1.90 16.96
N HIS A 91 6.00 -2.90 16.44
CA HIS A 91 6.04 -4.25 16.99
C HIS A 91 7.43 -4.91 16.87
N VAL A 92 8.11 -4.73 15.74
CA VAL A 92 9.47 -5.28 15.56
C VAL A 92 10.46 -4.63 16.55
N LEU A 93 10.35 -3.32 16.78
CA LEU A 93 11.16 -2.62 17.77
C LEU A 93 10.93 -3.13 19.19
N ALA A 94 9.67 -3.34 19.59
CA ALA A 94 9.34 -3.89 20.91
C ALA A 94 9.93 -5.30 21.13
N LEU A 95 9.92 -6.15 20.09
CA LEU A 95 10.57 -7.46 20.15
C LEU A 95 12.10 -7.35 20.31
N ILE A 96 12.75 -6.41 19.62
CA ILE A 96 14.19 -6.15 19.76
C ILE A 96 14.52 -5.65 21.18
N GLU A 97 13.72 -4.76 21.73
CA GLU A 97 13.90 -4.22 23.08
C GLU A 97 13.75 -5.33 24.14
N THR A 98 12.77 -6.22 23.96
CA THR A 98 12.57 -7.41 24.82
C THR A 98 13.77 -8.36 24.78
N LEU A 99 14.41 -8.50 23.61
CA LEU A 99 15.62 -9.29 23.45
C LEU A 99 16.84 -8.64 24.10
N HIS A 100 16.92 -7.31 24.13
CA HIS A 100 18.04 -6.57 24.72
C HIS A 100 17.96 -6.50 26.26
N LYS A 101 16.74 -6.44 26.80
CA LYS A 101 16.49 -6.35 28.26
C LYS A 101 16.69 -7.69 28.99
N ASN A 102 16.74 -8.81 28.26
CA ASN A 102 16.83 -10.20 28.77
C ASN A 102 18.11 -10.91 28.30
#